data_AF-A0A518B1R5-F1
#
_entry.id   AF-A0A518B1R5-F1
#
_cell.length_a   1.000
_cell.length_b   1.000
_cell.length_c   1.000
_cell.angle_alpha   90.00
_cell.angle_beta   90.00
_cell.angle_gamma   90.00
#
_symmetry.space_group_name_H-M   'P 1'
#
loop_
_entity.id
_entity.type
_entity.pdbx_description
1 polymer ?
#
loop_
_entity_poly.entity_id
_entity_poly.type
_entity_poly.pdbx_seq_one_letter_code
_entity_poly.pdbx_strand_id
1 'polypeptide(L)' 'MAFKAYRKNPNTPILEHHPLKNKSSSQHRNNSVAVTLTGSYRAIYVDFPNGHRSGKRDLRLWYWIGTHEAYNTFTGSKKH' A
#
# COMPACT_ATOMS: atom_id res chain seq x y z
N MET A 1 0.62 -3.36 -16.89
CA MET A 1 -0.79 -2.91 -17.03
C MET A 1 -1.33 -2.18 -15.79
N ALA A 2 -0.95 -2.56 -14.57
CA ALA A 2 -1.42 -1.93 -13.32
C ALA A 2 -1.21 -0.40 -13.21
N PHE A 3 -0.08 0.15 -13.66
CA PHE A 3 0.14 1.61 -13.63
C PHE A 3 -0.86 2.39 -14.51
N LYS A 4 -1.21 1.85 -15.68
CA LYS A 4 -2.20 2.46 -16.58
C LYS A 4 -3.61 2.41 -15.99
N ALA A 5 -3.94 1.29 -15.34
CA ALA A 5 -5.16 1.12 -14.56
C ALA A 5 -5.24 2.12 -13.40
N TYR A 6 -4.16 2.27 -12.62
CA TYR A 6 -4.05 3.24 -11.53
C TYR A 6 -4.26 4.68 -11.99
N ARG A 7 -3.59 5.10 -13.08
CA ARG A 7 -3.76 6.46 -13.63
C ARG A 7 -5.19 6.76 -14.08
N LYS A 8 -5.93 5.74 -14.54
CA LYS A 8 -7.31 5.89 -15.00
C LYS A 8 -8.31 5.87 -13.83
N ASN A 9 -8.14 4.94 -12.90
CA ASN A 9 -8.94 4.84 -11.68
C ASN A 9 -8.09 4.17 -10.59
N PRO A 10 -7.66 4.91 -9.54
CA PRO A 10 -6.80 4.38 -8.49
C PRO A 10 -7.54 3.45 -7.50
N ASN A 11 -8.84 3.23 -7.66
CA ASN A 11 -9.67 2.32 -6.87
C ASN A 11 -10.26 1.19 -7.72
N THR A 12 -9.69 0.96 -8.90
CA THR A 12 -10.18 -0.10 -9.78
C THR A 12 -9.99 -1.47 -9.14
N PRO A 13 -10.94 -2.41 -9.29
CA PRO A 13 -10.84 -3.75 -8.70
C PRO A 13 -9.58 -4.53 -9.12
N ILE A 14 -9.03 -4.25 -10.31
CA ILE A 14 -7.80 -4.91 -10.81
C ILE A 14 -6.54 -4.61 -9.98
N LEU A 15 -6.60 -3.57 -9.12
CA LEU A 15 -5.51 -3.24 -8.20
C LEU A 15 -5.58 -4.00 -6.87
N GLU A 16 -6.67 -4.76 -6.63
CA GLU A 16 -6.83 -5.63 -5.47
C GLU A 16 -6.41 -4.97 -4.14
N HIS A 17 -7.05 -3.85 -3.83
CA HIS A 17 -6.78 -3.13 -2.58
C HIS A 17 -7.13 -4.01 -1.39
N HIS A 18 -6.14 -4.37 -0.59
CA HIS A 18 -6.32 -5.18 0.61
C HIS A 18 -5.82 -4.41 1.84
N PRO A 19 -6.69 -4.11 2.81
CA PRO A 19 -6.28 -3.55 4.09
C PRO A 19 -5.30 -4.51 4.77
N LEU A 20 -4.15 -3.98 5.19
CA LEU A 20 -3.21 -4.74 5.99
C LEU A 20 -3.71 -4.75 7.43
N LYS A 21 -3.90 -5.97 7.97
CA LYS A 21 -4.39 -6.13 9.34
C LYS A 21 -3.30 -5.77 10.33
N ASN A 22 -3.61 -4.85 11.26
CA ASN A 22 -2.76 -4.54 12.40
C ASN A 22 -2.65 -5.77 13.32
N LYS A 23 -1.67 -6.64 13.09
CA LYS A 23 -1.23 -7.63 14.07
C LYS A 23 -0.07 -7.04 14.84
N SER A 24 0.08 -7.39 16.12
CA SER A 24 1.26 -7.00 16.93
C SER A 24 2.59 -7.39 16.28
N SER A 25 2.61 -8.41 15.43
CA SER A 25 3.76 -8.86 14.64
C SER A 25 3.93 -8.16 13.28
N SER A 26 3.02 -7.26 12.92
CA SER A 26 3.05 -6.58 11.62
C SER A 26 3.88 -5.31 11.68
N GLN A 27 4.77 -5.14 10.70
CA GLN A 27 5.69 -3.99 10.61
C GLN A 27 5.19 -2.89 9.66
N HIS A 28 3.96 -3.01 9.15
CA HIS A 28 3.31 -1.94 8.39
C HIS A 28 2.68 -0.91 9.33
N ARG A 29 2.52 0.33 8.86
CA ARG A 29 1.86 1.38 9.65
C ARG A 29 0.39 1.03 9.84
N ASN A 30 -0.22 1.52 10.93
CA ASN A 30 -1.66 1.38 11.12
C ASN A 30 -2.43 1.98 9.93
N ASN A 31 -3.50 1.31 9.51
CA ASN A 31 -4.33 1.68 8.36
C ASN A 31 -3.60 1.63 7.01
N SER A 32 -2.54 0.82 6.91
CA SER A 32 -1.89 0.60 5.62
C SER A 32 -2.75 -0.25 4.70
N VAL A 33 -2.73 0.07 3.42
CA VAL A 33 -3.38 -0.67 2.35
C VAL A 33 -2.33 -1.12 1.37
N ALA A 34 -2.37 -2.40 1.00
CA ALA A 34 -1.54 -2.96 -0.04
C ALA A 34 -2.33 -3.12 -1.35
N VAL A 35 -1.60 -2.95 -2.45
CA VAL A 35 -2.11 -2.98 -3.83
C VAL A 35 -1.28 -3.95 -4.63
N THR A 36 -1.93 -4.92 -5.28
CA THR A 36 -1.27 -5.86 -6.17
C THR A 36 -0.98 -5.17 -7.51
N LEU A 37 0.30 -5.08 -7.88
CA LEU A 37 0.72 -4.51 -9.16
C LEU A 37 0.93 -5.61 -10.21
N THR A 38 1.52 -6.73 -9.76
CA THR A 38 1.69 -7.99 -10.51
C THR A 38 1.63 -9.14 -9.50
N GLY A 39 1.59 -10.39 -9.95
CA GLY A 39 1.48 -11.55 -9.05
C GLY A 39 2.53 -11.58 -7.92
N SER A 40 3.71 -11.00 -8.11
CA SER A 40 4.77 -10.92 -7.10
C SER A 40 5.02 -9.52 -6.52
N TYR A 41 4.63 -8.44 -7.22
CA TYR A 41 4.88 -7.07 -6.77
C TYR A 41 3.66 -6.43 -6.13
N ARG A 42 3.90 -5.73 -5.02
CA ARG A 42 2.91 -4.95 -4.29
C ARG A 42 3.43 -3.54 -4.01
N ALA A 43 2.50 -2.61 -3.87
CA ALA A 43 2.77 -1.29 -3.34
C ALA A 43 1.93 -1.06 -2.07
N ILE A 44 2.46 -0.30 -1.12
CA ILE A 44 1.79 -0.04 0.16
C ILE A 44 1.67 1.48 0.35
N TYR A 45 0.47 1.90 0.75
CA TYR A 45 0.18 3.28 1.11
C TYR A 45 -0.60 3.35 2.43
N VAL A 46 -0.64 4.54 3.00
CA VAL A 46 -1.56 4.92 4.08
C VAL A 46 -2.36 6.14 3.66
N ASP A 47 -3.66 6.14 3.95
CA ASP A 47 -4.48 7.34 3.78
C ASP A 47 -4.16 8.32 4.91
N PHE A 48 -3.79 9.54 4.54
CA PHE A 48 -3.47 10.64 5.45
C PHE A 48 -4.65 11.61 5.46
N PRO A 49 -5.49 11.56 6.52
CA PRO A 49 -6.61 12.49 6.63
C PRO A 49 -6.10 13.93 6.74
N ASN A 50 -6.79 14.87 6.10
CA ASN A 50 -6.49 16.31 6.11
C ASN A 50 -5.18 16.75 5.45
N GLY A 51 -4.58 15.94 4.58
CA GLY A 51 -3.34 16.29 3.88
C GLY A 51 -3.44 17.51 2.95
N HIS A 52 -4.65 17.98 2.64
CA HIS A 52 -4.87 19.16 1.80
C HIS A 52 -5.56 20.26 2.62
N ARG A 53 -4.91 21.43 2.78
CA ARG A 53 -5.49 22.67 3.33
C ARG A 53 -6.69 23.22 2.50
N SER A 54 -7.22 22.42 1.57
CA SER A 54 -8.29 22.81 0.65
C SER A 54 -9.22 21.62 0.44
N GLY A 55 -9.96 21.25 1.49
CA GLY A 55 -11.32 20.71 1.49
C GLY A 55 -11.75 19.54 0.58
N LYS A 56 -10.87 18.89 -0.18
CA LYS A 56 -11.27 17.88 -1.17
C LYS A 56 -10.22 16.77 -1.29
N ARG A 57 -10.47 15.67 -0.57
CA ARG A 57 -9.84 14.33 -0.63
C ARG A 57 -8.66 14.10 0.32
N ASP A 58 -8.66 12.90 0.91
CA ASP A 58 -7.55 12.34 1.66
C ASP A 58 -6.33 12.16 0.75
N LEU A 59 -5.13 12.39 1.30
CA LEU A 59 -3.88 12.15 0.57
C LEU A 59 -3.42 10.70 0.79
N ARG A 60 -2.94 10.05 -0.26
CA ARG A 60 -2.29 8.73 -0.14
C ARG A 60 -0.79 8.90 -0.06
N LEU A 61 -0.20 8.53 1.07
CA LEU A 61 1.25 8.44 1.23
C LEU A 61 1.71 7.04 0.84
N TRP A 62 2.32 6.93 -0.33
CA TRP A 62 2.99 5.71 -0.78
C TRP A 62 4.39 5.66 -0.19
N TYR A 63 4.71 4.58 0.51
CA TYR A 63 6.00 4.47 1.20
C TYR A 63 6.76 3.18 0.87
N TRP A 64 6.15 2.26 0.12
CA TRP A 64 6.81 1.04 -0.31
C TRP A 64 6.30 0.53 -1.66
N ILE A 65 7.23 -0.01 -2.45
CA ILE A 65 6.96 -0.81 -3.63
C ILE A 65 7.99 -1.94 -3.73
N GLY A 66 7.53 -3.17 -3.94
CA GLY A 66 8.43 -4.32 -4.03
C GLY A 66 7.71 -5.65 -3.86
N THR A 67 8.49 -6.72 -3.79
CA THR A 67 7.94 -8.04 -3.44
C THR A 67 7.66 -8.13 -1.95
N HIS A 68 6.84 -9.10 -1.55
CA HIS A 68 6.57 -9.35 -0.14
C HIS A 68 7.86 -9.72 0.63
N GLU A 69 8.74 -10.50 0.02
CA GLU A 69 10.02 -10.87 0.61
C GLU A 69 10.95 -9.68 0.78
N ALA A 70 11.07 -8.81 -0.24
CA ALA A 70 11.87 -7.61 -0.15
C ALA A 70 11.35 -6.66 0.95
N TYR A 71 10.03 -6.60 1.15
CA TYR A 71 9.44 -5.83 2.26
C TYR A 71 9.88 -6.38 3.62
N ASN A 72 9.80 -7.71 3.81
CA ASN A 72 10.21 -8.34 5.06
C ASN A 72 11.70 -8.09 5.35
N THR A 73 12.56 -8.15 4.33
CA THR A 73 13.98 -7.79 4.46
C THR A 73 14.14 -6.32 4.85
N PHE A 74 13.43 -5.41 4.16
CA PHE A 74 13.50 -3.97 4.42
C PHE A 74 13.07 -3.60 5.84
N THR A 75 12.03 -4.25 6.36
CA THR A 75 11.52 -3.98 7.71
C THR A 75 12.22 -4.80 8.81
N GLY A 76 13.15 -5.69 8.44
CA GLY A 76 13.93 -6.50 9.37
C GLY A 76 13.16 -7.69 9.95
N SER A 77 12.07 -8.12 9.30
CA SER A 77 11.34 -9.34 9.66
C SER A 77 12.20 -10.56 9.33
N LYS A 78 12.78 -11.21 10.36
CA LYS A 78 13.32 -12.56 10.21
C LYS A 78 12.17 -13.50 9.86
N LYS A 79 12.24 -14.15 8.70
CA LYS A 79 11.48 -15.40 8.45
C LYS A 79 11.99 -16.40 9.50
N HIS A 80 11.20 -16.63 10.55
CA HIS A 80 11.36 -17.80 11.40
C HIS A 80 10.66 -18.99 10.74
#